data_AF-H2YFA6-F1
#
_entry.id   AF-H2YFA6-F1
#
_cell.length_a   1.000
_cell.length_b   1.000
_cell.length_c   1.000
_cell.angle_alpha   90.00
_cell.angle_beta   90.00
_cell.angle_gamma   90.00
#
_symmetry.space_group_name_H-M   'P 1'
#
loop_
_entity.id
_entity.type
_entity.pdbx_description
1 polymer ?
#
loop_
_entity_poly.entity_id
_entity_poly.type
_entity_poly.pdbx_seq_one_letter_code
_entity_poly.pdbx_strand_id
1 'polypeptide(L)'
;MAMMWAKNVLSCRKSVFRSTLCNHKRMLSYIPQPVVQLQRNQVTDTAFISEARSLIFKILSNGKEKIALKHLKEKLKSNGILWNDPRLSQLKVRIEDWQNTGDHDSVSSSFDVNTFQNFIKDESTLKLMTKVFSKGCVIPNFERFSDVISEMFNRTKLNVNGKVADYIPQLAKADPESWGLSICSVDGQRFSIGDAEEPFCLQSCVKPFVYAIAVSEYSSGIIHQYMGQEPSGLYFNSLTLNPDDKPHNPLINSGSIVVCSLIKPEQLLSERFEYVQEYLRDMCADEHVSFD
;
A
#
# COMPACT_ATOMS: atom_id res chain seq x y z
N MET A 1 1.47 -15.04 18.69
CA MET A 1 2.41 -16.07 18.20
C MET A 1 2.96 -15.77 16.81
N ALA A 2 2.31 -14.97 15.95
CA ALA A 2 2.93 -14.58 14.67
C ALA A 2 3.88 -13.39 14.66
N MET A 3 4.10 -12.72 15.79
CA MET A 3 5.29 -11.87 15.92
C MET A 3 6.58 -12.71 15.80
N MET A 4 6.53 -14.02 16.03
CA MET A 4 7.63 -14.96 15.81
C MET A 4 7.81 -15.33 14.34
N TRP A 5 6.75 -15.32 13.52
CA TRP A 5 6.82 -15.54 12.06
C TRP A 5 7.52 -14.36 11.39
N ALA A 6 7.08 -13.13 11.71
CA ALA A 6 7.80 -11.92 11.33
C ALA A 6 9.22 -11.91 11.91
N LYS A 7 9.44 -12.17 13.21
CA LYS A 7 10.79 -12.08 13.81
C LYS A 7 11.76 -13.16 13.35
N ASN A 8 11.40 -14.43 13.12
CA ASN A 8 12.41 -15.45 12.80
C ASN A 8 12.78 -15.46 11.31
N VAL A 9 11.82 -15.21 10.42
CA VAL A 9 12.10 -15.01 8.99
C VAL A 9 12.73 -13.62 8.76
N LEU A 10 12.26 -12.55 9.42
CA LEU A 10 12.90 -11.22 9.31
C LEU A 10 14.18 -11.09 10.15
N SER A 11 14.48 -11.85 11.20
CA SER A 11 15.74 -11.72 11.96
C SER A 11 16.91 -12.28 11.15
N CYS A 12 16.73 -13.48 10.56
CA CYS A 12 17.71 -14.05 9.64
C CYS A 12 17.85 -13.20 8.36
N ARG A 13 16.76 -12.59 7.84
CA ARG A 13 16.80 -11.77 6.62
C ARG A 13 17.16 -10.28 6.86
N LYS A 14 16.95 -9.71 8.06
CA LYS A 14 17.38 -8.33 8.45
C LYS A 14 18.90 -8.20 8.53
N SER A 15 19.60 -9.26 8.93
CA SER A 15 21.07 -9.32 8.96
C SER A 15 21.66 -9.02 7.56
N VAL A 16 21.11 -9.69 6.54
CA VAL A 16 21.48 -9.47 5.13
C VAL A 16 21.04 -8.08 4.64
N PHE A 17 19.84 -7.63 5.02
CA PHE A 17 19.30 -6.31 4.65
C PHE A 17 20.15 -5.14 5.21
N ARG A 18 20.60 -5.21 6.48
CA ARG A 18 21.46 -4.19 7.10
C ARG A 18 22.87 -4.14 6.51
N SER A 19 23.44 -5.28 6.12
CA SER A 19 24.77 -5.34 5.51
C SER A 19 24.83 -4.62 4.15
N THR A 20 23.72 -4.61 3.41
CA THR A 20 23.63 -4.00 2.07
C THR A 20 23.47 -2.46 2.14
N LEU A 21 22.78 -1.96 3.17
CA LEU A 21 22.62 -0.51 3.43
C LEU A 21 23.93 0.16 3.89
N CYS A 22 24.89 -0.59 4.44
CA CYS A 22 26.16 -0.03 4.89
C CYS A 22 27.10 0.41 3.74
N ASN A 23 26.85 -0.03 2.50
CA ASN A 23 27.70 0.31 1.36
C ASN A 23 27.19 1.47 0.49
N HIS A 24 26.10 2.15 0.87
CA HIS A 24 25.59 3.34 0.17
C HIS A 24 25.50 4.54 1.13
N LYS A 25 26.64 4.93 1.72
CA LYS A 25 26.78 6.21 2.41
C LYS A 25 26.95 7.34 1.39
N ARG A 26 25.84 8.01 1.06
CA ARG A 26 25.69 9.47 0.80
C ARG A 26 24.47 9.72 -0.09
N MET A 27 23.35 10.07 0.51
CA MET A 27 22.37 11.03 -0.05
C MET A 27 21.35 11.39 1.04
N LEU A 28 21.83 12.03 2.11
CA LEU A 28 20.98 12.74 3.07
C LEU A 28 21.70 14.03 3.43
N SER A 29 21.67 14.98 2.51
CA SER A 29 22.03 16.37 2.78
C SER A 29 21.33 17.26 1.76
N TYR A 30 20.70 18.31 2.28
CA TYR A 30 20.02 19.42 1.60
C TYR A 30 18.53 19.24 1.21
N ILE A 31 17.65 19.65 2.13
CA ILE A 31 16.39 20.31 1.79
C ILE A 31 16.37 21.64 2.55
N PRO A 32 16.58 22.79 1.88
CA PRO A 32 16.08 24.05 2.38
C PRO A 32 14.58 24.12 2.08
N GLN A 33 13.75 24.17 3.13
CA GLN A 33 12.43 24.82 3.05
C GLN A 33 12.69 26.30 2.74
N PRO A 34 11.99 26.94 1.77
CA PRO A 34 10.56 27.24 1.94
C PRO A 34 9.74 27.38 0.63
N VAL A 35 8.59 26.70 0.51
CA VAL A 35 7.38 27.31 -0.10
C VAL A 35 6.15 26.59 0.48
N VAL A 36 5.85 26.85 1.74
CA VAL A 36 4.50 26.65 2.29
C VAL A 36 3.83 28.02 2.27
N GLN A 37 3.07 28.27 1.21
CA GLN A 37 1.86 29.11 1.15
C GLN A 37 1.50 29.32 -0.34
N LEU A 38 0.82 28.33 -0.92
CA LEU A 38 -0.06 28.62 -2.06
C LEU A 38 -1.48 28.39 -1.58
N GLN A 39 -2.19 29.51 -1.60
CA GLN A 39 -3.50 29.73 -1.03
C GLN A 39 -4.51 28.70 -1.54
N ARG A 40 -5.36 28.25 -0.61
CA ARG A 40 -6.70 27.76 -0.93
C ARG A 40 -7.40 28.83 -1.76
N ASN A 41 -7.46 28.64 -3.07
CA ASN A 41 -8.46 29.24 -3.93
C ASN A 41 -8.87 28.16 -4.93
N GLN A 42 -10.16 27.80 -4.89
CA GLN A 42 -10.80 27.06 -5.96
C GLN A 42 -10.73 27.93 -7.22
N VAL A 43 -9.79 27.61 -8.10
CA VAL A 43 -9.75 28.18 -9.44
C VAL A 43 -10.07 27.05 -10.40
N THR A 44 -11.36 26.92 -10.71
CA THR A 44 -11.87 26.16 -11.85
C THR A 44 -11.52 26.90 -13.14
N ASP A 45 -10.23 27.14 -13.41
CA ASP A 45 -9.84 27.70 -14.68
C ASP A 45 -9.75 26.57 -15.71
N THR A 46 -10.80 26.47 -16.51
CA THR A 46 -10.92 25.51 -17.61
C THR A 46 -9.71 25.57 -18.56
N ALA A 47 -9.08 26.74 -18.71
CA ALA A 47 -7.87 26.90 -19.52
C ALA A 47 -6.68 26.17 -18.87
N PHE A 48 -6.44 26.37 -17.58
CA PHE A 48 -5.37 25.69 -16.84
C PHE A 48 -5.52 24.17 -16.87
N ILE A 49 -6.75 23.66 -16.70
CA ILE A 49 -7.05 22.23 -16.77
C ILE A 49 -6.76 21.67 -18.17
N SER A 50 -7.14 22.39 -19.22
CA SER A 50 -6.87 22.02 -20.61
C SER A 50 -5.36 21.99 -20.91
N GLU A 51 -4.63 22.99 -20.42
CA GLU A 51 -3.18 23.08 -20.55
C GLU A 51 -2.48 21.91 -19.83
N ALA A 52 -2.88 21.59 -18.60
CA ALA A 52 -2.35 20.44 -17.85
C ALA A 52 -2.55 19.12 -18.60
N ARG A 53 -3.76 18.87 -19.14
CA ARG A 53 -4.05 17.68 -19.96
C ARG A 53 -3.19 17.63 -21.21
N SER A 54 -3.00 18.77 -21.88
CA SER A 54 -2.19 18.89 -23.10
C SER A 54 -0.71 18.63 -22.82
N LEU A 55 -0.19 19.13 -21.68
CA LEU A 55 1.18 18.87 -21.26
C LEU A 55 1.39 17.38 -20.94
N ILE A 56 0.46 16.76 -20.21
CA ILE A 56 0.50 15.31 -19.93
C ILE A 56 0.51 14.52 -21.24
N PHE A 57 -0.35 14.86 -22.20
CA PHE A 57 -0.37 14.19 -23.51
C PHE A 57 0.96 14.35 -24.25
N LYS A 58 1.55 15.55 -24.24
CA LYS A 58 2.85 15.80 -24.87
C LYS A 58 3.98 14.96 -24.26
N ILE A 59 3.97 14.78 -22.94
CA ILE A 59 4.90 13.90 -22.21
C ILE A 59 4.69 12.43 -22.61
N LEU A 60 3.44 11.99 -22.70
CA LEU A 60 3.08 10.63 -23.12
C LEU A 60 3.43 10.35 -24.58
N SER A 61 3.22 11.33 -25.46
CA SER A 61 3.38 11.14 -26.91
C SER A 61 4.80 11.32 -27.41
N ASN A 62 5.69 11.88 -26.59
CA ASN A 62 7.02 12.31 -27.03
C ASN A 62 6.96 13.15 -28.32
N GLY A 63 5.94 14.01 -28.43
CA GLY A 63 5.73 14.88 -29.59
C GLY A 63 4.98 14.25 -30.76
N LYS A 64 4.51 12.99 -30.66
CA LYS A 64 3.63 12.37 -31.66
C LYS A 64 2.21 12.95 -31.58
N GLU A 65 1.52 12.96 -32.72
CA GLU A 65 0.11 13.40 -32.80
C GLU A 65 -0.86 12.40 -32.16
N LYS A 66 -0.55 11.11 -32.24
CA LYS A 66 -1.37 10.03 -31.69
C LYS A 66 -0.53 9.06 -30.86
N ILE A 67 -1.15 8.47 -29.84
CA ILE A 67 -0.56 7.39 -29.04
C ILE A 67 -1.50 6.20 -28.94
N ALA A 68 -0.95 5.00 -28.86
CA ALA A 68 -1.73 3.79 -28.59
C ALA A 68 -2.09 3.69 -27.11
N LEU A 69 -3.27 3.17 -26.79
CA LEU A 69 -3.70 2.89 -25.41
C LEU A 69 -2.72 1.99 -24.64
N LYS A 70 -2.08 1.04 -25.32
CA LYS A 70 -1.02 0.20 -24.75
C LYS A 70 0.11 1.05 -24.16
N HIS A 71 0.50 2.13 -24.85
CA HIS A 71 1.57 3.01 -24.39
C HIS A 71 1.21 3.76 -23.11
N LEU A 72 -0.04 4.24 -23.00
CA LEU A 72 -0.53 4.86 -21.77
C LEU A 72 -0.49 3.88 -20.59
N LYS A 73 -0.97 2.64 -20.79
CA LYS A 73 -0.95 1.59 -19.75
C LYS A 73 0.48 1.25 -19.32
N GLU A 74 1.40 1.10 -20.28
CA GLU A 74 2.82 0.85 -20.00
C GLU A 74 3.46 2.00 -19.24
N LYS A 75 3.19 3.26 -19.62
CA LYS A 75 3.73 4.43 -18.93
C LYS A 75 3.20 4.57 -17.51
N LEU A 76 1.92 4.32 -17.26
CA LEU A 76 1.38 4.26 -15.91
C LEU A 76 2.06 3.16 -15.08
N LYS A 77 2.15 1.94 -15.63
CA LYS A 77 2.80 0.80 -14.98
C LYS A 77 4.27 1.07 -14.66
N SER A 78 5.03 1.70 -15.55
CA SER A 78 6.44 2.08 -15.32
C SER A 78 6.63 3.10 -14.19
N ASN A 79 5.58 3.87 -13.86
CA ASN A 79 5.57 4.77 -12.70
C ASN A 79 4.88 4.12 -11.48
N GLY A 80 4.57 2.83 -11.53
CA GLY A 80 3.99 2.04 -10.44
C GLY A 80 2.48 2.14 -10.32
N ILE A 81 1.78 2.88 -11.19
CA ILE A 81 0.32 2.95 -11.13
C ILE A 81 -0.25 1.79 -11.95
N LEU A 82 -0.93 0.87 -11.27
CA LEU A 82 -1.57 -0.27 -11.92
C LEU A 82 -2.86 0.17 -12.60
N TRP A 83 -3.23 -0.53 -13.68
CA TRP A 83 -4.47 -0.22 -14.38
C TRP A 83 -5.67 -0.39 -13.45
N ASN A 84 -5.67 -1.34 -12.52
CA ASN A 84 -6.77 -1.55 -11.57
C ASN A 84 -6.92 -0.47 -10.47
N ASP A 85 -6.08 0.59 -10.44
CA ASP A 85 -6.19 1.67 -9.46
C ASP A 85 -7.62 2.29 -9.45
N PRO A 86 -8.30 2.37 -8.27
CA PRO A 86 -9.66 2.91 -8.17
C PRO A 86 -9.79 4.35 -8.66
N ARG A 87 -8.71 5.15 -8.55
CA ARG A 87 -8.70 6.54 -9.02
C ARG A 87 -8.72 6.65 -10.55
N LEU A 88 -8.46 5.55 -11.26
CA LEU A 88 -8.59 5.45 -12.72
C LEU A 88 -9.93 4.85 -13.17
N SER A 89 -10.87 4.57 -12.27
CA SER A 89 -12.17 3.94 -12.60
C SER A 89 -12.93 4.70 -13.70
N GLN A 90 -13.09 6.01 -13.53
CA GLN A 90 -13.80 6.87 -14.50
C GLN A 90 -13.06 6.97 -15.85
N LEU A 91 -11.72 6.96 -15.82
CA LEU A 91 -10.90 6.90 -17.02
C LEU A 91 -11.19 5.63 -17.83
N LYS A 92 -11.27 4.47 -17.16
CA LYS A 92 -11.57 3.18 -17.82
C LYS A 92 -12.93 3.18 -18.49
N VAL A 93 -13.97 3.60 -17.76
CA VAL A 93 -15.34 3.65 -18.30
C VAL A 93 -15.37 4.49 -19.58
N ARG A 94 -14.75 5.67 -19.58
CA ARG A 94 -14.71 6.54 -20.77
C ARG A 94 -13.90 5.94 -21.92
N ILE A 95 -12.83 5.22 -21.63
CA ILE A 95 -12.04 4.52 -22.65
C ILE A 95 -12.85 3.35 -23.23
N GLU A 96 -13.56 2.59 -22.40
CA GLU A 96 -14.44 1.50 -22.83
C GLU A 96 -15.59 2.03 -23.69
N ASP A 97 -16.25 3.11 -23.28
CA ASP A 97 -17.29 3.81 -24.07
C ASP A 97 -16.74 4.29 -25.42
N TRP A 98 -15.53 4.85 -25.42
CA TRP A 98 -14.85 5.28 -26.65
C TRP A 98 -14.49 4.10 -27.56
N GLN A 99 -14.05 2.97 -27.01
CA GLN A 99 -13.79 1.75 -27.78
C GLN A 99 -15.07 1.17 -28.38
N ASN A 100 -16.22 1.34 -27.71
CA ASN A 100 -17.51 0.80 -28.13
C ASN A 100 -18.28 1.69 -29.13
N THR A 101 -17.99 3.00 -29.20
CA THR A 101 -18.75 3.96 -30.03
C THR A 101 -18.29 4.07 -31.50
N GLY A 102 -17.16 3.45 -31.87
CA GLY A 102 -16.82 3.09 -33.26
C GLY A 102 -16.04 4.12 -34.12
N ASP A 103 -15.41 3.59 -35.18
CA ASP A 103 -14.59 4.22 -36.25
C ASP A 103 -13.13 4.58 -35.92
N HIS A 104 -12.49 3.76 -35.09
CA HIS A 104 -11.03 3.78 -34.93
C HIS A 104 -10.45 2.50 -35.50
N ASP A 105 -9.43 2.66 -36.37
CA ASP A 105 -8.72 1.59 -37.05
C ASP A 105 -8.50 0.41 -36.09
N SER A 106 -9.20 -0.70 -36.33
CA SER A 106 -9.42 -1.81 -35.38
C SER A 106 -8.12 -2.43 -34.85
N VAL A 107 -7.01 -2.11 -35.52
CA VAL A 107 -5.66 -2.57 -35.24
C VAL A 107 -4.88 -1.64 -34.30
N SER A 108 -5.15 -0.31 -34.26
CA SER A 108 -4.24 0.63 -33.57
C SER A 108 -4.67 1.11 -32.19
N SER A 109 -5.98 1.14 -31.87
CA SER A 109 -6.51 1.72 -30.60
C SER A 109 -5.78 3.01 -30.20
N SER A 110 -5.53 3.88 -31.19
CA SER A 110 -4.76 5.10 -31.01
C SER A 110 -5.66 6.32 -30.89
N PHE A 111 -5.24 7.29 -30.08
CA PHE A 111 -6.01 8.48 -29.76
C PHE A 111 -5.14 9.73 -29.82
N ASP A 112 -5.77 10.87 -30.13
CA ASP A 112 -5.12 12.18 -30.18
C ASP A 112 -5.33 12.97 -28.86
N VAL A 113 -4.81 14.19 -28.82
CA VAL A 113 -4.93 15.06 -27.64
C VAL A 113 -6.38 15.40 -27.29
N ASN A 114 -7.27 15.55 -28.27
CA ASN A 114 -8.67 15.92 -28.03
C ASN A 114 -9.42 14.74 -27.41
N THR A 115 -9.21 13.53 -27.95
CA THR A 115 -9.74 12.29 -27.35
C THR A 115 -9.18 12.09 -25.94
N PHE A 116 -7.89 12.33 -25.72
CA PHE A 116 -7.28 12.24 -24.39
C PHE A 116 -7.87 13.23 -23.38
N GLN A 117 -8.15 14.47 -23.80
CA GLN A 117 -8.82 15.44 -22.92
C GLN A 117 -10.22 14.98 -22.53
N ASN A 118 -10.94 14.28 -23.43
CA ASN A 118 -12.24 13.70 -23.13
C ASN A 118 -12.17 12.52 -22.15
N PHE A 119 -11.04 11.82 -22.09
CA PHE A 119 -10.81 10.74 -21.13
C PHE A 119 -10.62 11.24 -19.70
N ILE A 120 -9.98 12.40 -19.49
CA ILE A 120 -9.59 12.90 -18.16
C ILE A 120 -10.51 14.04 -17.74
N LYS A 121 -11.80 13.76 -17.49
CA LYS A 121 -12.76 14.78 -17.05
C LYS A 121 -12.84 14.97 -15.54
N ASP A 122 -12.63 13.91 -14.77
CA ASP A 122 -12.69 13.96 -13.31
C ASP A 122 -11.38 14.48 -12.69
N GLU A 123 -11.54 15.19 -11.57
CA GLU A 123 -10.45 15.83 -10.85
C GLU A 123 -9.46 14.80 -10.26
N SER A 124 -9.97 13.64 -9.83
CA SER A 124 -9.15 12.56 -9.23
C SER A 124 -8.13 12.01 -10.23
N THR A 125 -8.59 11.61 -11.41
CA THR A 125 -7.73 11.14 -12.51
C THR A 125 -6.76 12.24 -12.92
N LEU A 126 -7.22 13.48 -13.07
CA LEU A 126 -6.34 14.59 -13.47
C LEU A 126 -5.22 14.82 -12.45
N LYS A 127 -5.55 14.88 -11.15
CA LYS A 127 -4.55 15.04 -10.07
C LYS A 127 -3.53 13.90 -10.07
N LEU A 128 -4.00 12.66 -10.22
CA LEU A 128 -3.11 11.50 -10.30
C LEU A 128 -2.20 11.58 -11.52
N MET A 129 -2.75 11.81 -12.70
CA MET A 129 -2.00 11.88 -13.96
C MET A 129 -0.97 13.02 -13.92
N THR A 130 -1.37 14.21 -13.45
CA THR A 130 -0.45 15.34 -13.24
C THR A 130 0.69 14.94 -12.32
N LYS A 131 0.40 14.33 -11.16
CA LYS A 131 1.43 13.92 -10.20
C LYS A 131 2.40 12.88 -10.78
N VAL A 132 1.89 11.89 -11.50
CA VAL A 132 2.69 10.83 -12.13
C VAL A 132 3.60 11.40 -13.21
N PHE A 133 3.04 12.14 -14.17
CA PHE A 133 3.78 12.59 -15.35
C PHE A 133 4.65 13.83 -15.10
N SER A 134 4.42 14.56 -14.01
CA SER A 134 5.34 15.60 -13.51
C SER A 134 6.46 15.07 -12.62
N LYS A 135 6.56 13.74 -12.42
CA LYS A 135 7.50 13.12 -11.47
C LYS A 135 7.31 13.59 -10.02
N GLY A 136 6.09 13.99 -9.66
CA GLY A 136 5.71 14.42 -8.32
C GLY A 136 5.31 13.29 -7.37
N CYS A 137 5.35 12.02 -7.81
CA CYS A 137 5.18 10.87 -6.92
C CYS A 137 6.32 10.77 -5.90
N VAL A 138 6.04 10.23 -4.72
CA VAL A 138 7.00 10.03 -3.62
C VAL A 138 8.20 9.18 -4.04
N ILE A 139 8.04 8.28 -5.02
CA ILE A 139 9.13 7.58 -5.70
C ILE A 139 9.16 8.01 -7.18
N PRO A 140 9.94 9.04 -7.56
CA PRO A 140 9.95 9.58 -8.92
C PRO A 140 10.44 8.61 -10.01
N ASN A 141 11.43 7.76 -9.68
CA ASN A 141 11.98 6.74 -10.56
C ASN A 141 11.58 5.34 -10.06
N PHE A 142 10.30 5.02 -10.25
CA PHE A 142 9.72 3.78 -9.76
C PHE A 142 10.31 2.54 -10.44
N GLU A 143 10.63 2.60 -11.73
CA GLU A 143 11.29 1.52 -12.48
C GLU A 143 12.63 1.14 -11.85
N ARG A 144 13.53 2.13 -11.64
CA ARG A 144 14.80 1.88 -10.97
C ARG A 144 14.63 1.37 -9.54
N PHE A 145 13.63 1.89 -8.83
CA PHE A 145 13.30 1.41 -7.49
C PHE A 145 12.88 -0.06 -7.51
N SER A 146 12.00 -0.47 -8.43
CA SER A 146 11.58 -1.87 -8.57
C SER A 146 12.73 -2.80 -8.96
N ASP A 147 13.70 -2.34 -9.74
CA ASP A 147 14.90 -3.14 -10.06
C ASP A 147 15.72 -3.44 -8.80
N VAL A 148 15.94 -2.43 -7.95
CA VAL A 148 16.66 -2.59 -6.69
C VAL A 148 15.91 -3.53 -5.74
N ILE A 149 14.59 -3.38 -5.64
CA ILE A 149 13.75 -4.30 -4.84
C ILE A 149 13.83 -5.73 -5.37
N SER A 150 13.82 -5.91 -6.69
CA SER A 150 13.94 -7.23 -7.33
C SER A 150 15.29 -7.89 -7.04
N GLU A 151 16.38 -7.11 -7.07
CA GLU A 151 17.71 -7.60 -6.67
C GLU A 151 17.73 -8.05 -5.20
N MET A 152 17.18 -7.24 -4.30
CA MET A 152 17.06 -7.58 -2.88
C MET A 152 16.18 -8.82 -2.65
N PHE A 153 15.08 -8.92 -3.37
CA PHE A 153 14.19 -10.08 -3.33
C PHE A 153 14.93 -11.35 -3.73
N ASN A 154 15.65 -11.35 -4.86
CA ASN A 154 16.40 -12.50 -5.34
C ASN A 154 17.50 -12.92 -4.37
N ARG A 155 18.23 -11.95 -3.79
CA ARG A 155 19.28 -12.23 -2.80
C ARG A 155 18.73 -12.82 -1.51
N THR A 156 17.58 -12.33 -1.06
CA THR A 156 16.96 -12.80 0.19
C THR A 156 16.18 -14.10 0.02
N LYS A 157 15.69 -14.41 -1.19
CA LYS A 157 15.05 -15.68 -1.54
C LYS A 157 15.98 -16.88 -1.29
N LEU A 158 17.29 -16.71 -1.47
CA LEU A 158 18.28 -17.77 -1.24
C LEU A 158 18.40 -18.22 0.23
N ASN A 159 17.82 -17.48 1.18
CA ASN A 159 17.85 -17.85 2.58
C ASN A 159 16.73 -18.83 2.93
N VAL A 160 17.01 -20.12 2.80
CA VAL A 160 16.10 -21.25 3.10
C VAL A 160 16.14 -21.69 4.57
N ASN A 161 16.74 -20.90 5.46
CA ASN A 161 16.75 -21.21 6.90
C ASN A 161 15.40 -20.90 7.55
N GLY A 162 15.08 -21.64 8.61
CA GLY A 162 13.88 -21.46 9.42
C GLY A 162 13.10 -22.77 9.53
N LYS A 163 11.96 -22.71 10.22
CA LYS A 163 11.02 -23.83 10.30
C LYS A 163 9.61 -23.25 10.19
N VAL A 164 8.76 -23.89 9.39
CA VAL A 164 7.33 -23.60 9.33
C VAL A 164 6.73 -23.76 10.73
N ALA A 165 5.81 -22.87 11.09
CA ALA A 165 5.11 -22.94 12.36
C ALA A 165 4.18 -24.16 12.37
N ASP A 166 4.48 -25.14 13.22
CA ASP A 166 3.78 -26.44 13.25
C ASP A 166 2.87 -26.62 14.48
N TYR A 167 2.81 -25.63 15.36
CA TYR A 167 1.97 -25.67 16.57
C TYR A 167 0.48 -25.42 16.30
N ILE A 168 0.11 -24.87 15.12
CA ILE A 168 -1.27 -24.79 14.61
C ILE A 168 -1.33 -25.63 13.33
N PRO A 169 -2.19 -26.65 13.24
CA PRO A 169 -2.25 -27.57 12.09
C PRO A 169 -2.42 -26.87 10.73
N GLN A 170 -3.16 -25.77 10.68
CA GLN A 170 -3.37 -24.97 9.47
C GLN A 170 -2.08 -24.30 9.02
N LEU A 171 -1.25 -23.79 9.95
CA LEU A 171 0.03 -23.16 9.62
C LEU A 171 1.08 -24.17 9.15
N ALA A 172 0.99 -25.41 9.60
CA ALA A 172 1.89 -26.49 9.18
C ALA A 172 1.77 -26.85 7.69
N LYS A 173 0.67 -26.44 7.03
CA LYS A 173 0.42 -26.65 5.59
C LYS A 173 1.12 -25.64 4.69
N ALA A 174 1.69 -24.57 5.24
CA ALA A 174 2.37 -23.55 4.46
C ALA A 174 3.59 -24.15 3.73
N ASP A 175 3.74 -23.83 2.45
CA ASP A 175 4.91 -24.22 1.67
C ASP A 175 6.16 -23.47 2.20
N PRO A 176 7.22 -24.16 2.67
CA PRO A 176 8.44 -23.51 3.13
C PRO A 176 9.17 -22.72 2.03
N GLU A 177 8.90 -23.00 0.76
CA GLU A 177 9.51 -22.30 -0.38
C GLU A 177 8.74 -21.05 -0.83
N SER A 178 7.50 -20.84 -0.35
CA SER A 178 6.70 -19.64 -0.66
C SER A 178 7.43 -18.37 -0.21
N TRP A 179 7.63 -17.46 -1.16
CA TRP A 179 8.30 -16.18 -0.93
C TRP A 179 7.70 -15.08 -1.81
N GLY A 180 6.82 -14.27 -1.20
CA GLY A 180 6.20 -13.11 -1.83
C GLY A 180 6.69 -11.78 -1.25
N LEU A 181 6.73 -10.75 -2.10
CA LEU A 181 6.94 -9.37 -1.70
C LEU A 181 5.96 -8.47 -2.45
N SER A 182 5.29 -7.58 -1.72
CA SER A 182 4.41 -6.55 -2.26
C SER A 182 4.72 -5.20 -1.61
N ILE A 183 4.70 -4.14 -2.42
CA ILE A 183 4.92 -2.75 -2.01
C ILE A 183 3.75 -1.92 -2.53
N CYS A 184 3.25 -1.02 -1.68
CA CYS A 184 2.35 0.07 -2.04
C CYS A 184 2.86 1.35 -1.38
N SER A 185 3.15 2.38 -2.16
CA SER A 185 3.51 3.71 -1.65
C SER A 185 2.26 4.52 -1.28
N VAL A 186 2.45 5.62 -0.53
CA VAL A 186 1.36 6.55 -0.20
C VAL A 186 0.70 7.20 -1.42
N ASP A 187 1.36 7.18 -2.58
CA ASP A 187 0.81 7.68 -3.84
C ASP A 187 0.10 6.60 -4.66
N GLY A 188 0.02 5.37 -4.15
CA GLY A 188 -0.56 4.22 -4.84
C GLY A 188 0.36 3.58 -5.87
N GLN A 189 1.66 3.91 -5.88
CA GLN A 189 2.64 3.19 -6.68
C GLN A 189 2.84 1.79 -6.10
N ARG A 190 2.62 0.74 -6.89
CA ARG A 190 2.60 -0.66 -6.49
C ARG A 190 3.59 -1.51 -7.27
N PHE A 191 4.21 -2.46 -6.59
CA PHE A 191 5.11 -3.46 -7.17
C PHE A 191 5.01 -4.75 -6.36
N SER A 192 4.84 -5.88 -7.06
CA SER A 192 4.77 -7.21 -6.45
C SER A 192 5.68 -8.19 -7.21
N ILE A 193 6.29 -9.13 -6.49
CA ILE A 193 7.18 -10.17 -7.03
C ILE A 193 7.11 -11.44 -6.17
N GLY A 194 7.24 -12.60 -6.81
CA GLY A 194 7.12 -13.90 -6.16
C GLY A 194 5.67 -14.26 -5.82
N ASP A 195 5.50 -14.98 -4.72
CA ASP A 195 4.20 -15.54 -4.29
C ASP A 195 3.35 -14.51 -3.52
N ALA A 196 3.35 -13.26 -4.00
CA ALA A 196 2.75 -12.11 -3.33
C ALA A 196 1.22 -12.12 -3.32
N GLU A 197 0.60 -12.96 -4.14
CA GLU A 197 -0.85 -13.13 -4.25
C GLU A 197 -1.35 -14.36 -3.46
N GLU A 198 -0.45 -15.16 -2.87
CA GLU A 198 -0.86 -16.29 -2.04
C GLU A 198 -1.48 -15.80 -0.71
N PRO A 199 -2.72 -16.17 -0.40
CA PRO A 199 -3.36 -15.76 0.84
C PRO A 199 -2.75 -16.48 2.04
N PHE A 200 -2.57 -15.76 3.14
CA PHE A 200 -2.15 -16.32 4.42
C PHE A 200 -2.79 -15.58 5.59
N CYS A 201 -2.93 -16.24 6.75
CA CYS A 201 -3.50 -15.60 7.93
C CYS A 201 -2.58 -14.48 8.45
N LEU A 202 -3.13 -13.27 8.65
CA LEU A 202 -2.40 -12.13 9.23
C LEU A 202 -1.82 -12.42 10.61
N GLN A 203 -2.54 -13.22 11.41
CA GLN A 203 -2.15 -13.58 12.76
C GLN A 203 -1.82 -12.32 13.59
N SER A 204 -0.73 -12.30 14.37
CA SER A 204 -0.30 -11.14 15.15
C SER A 204 0.02 -9.87 14.36
N CYS A 205 0.15 -9.94 13.02
CA CYS A 205 0.23 -8.73 12.20
C CYS A 205 -1.09 -7.93 12.22
N VAL A 206 -2.21 -8.53 12.68
CA VAL A 206 -3.50 -7.85 12.83
C VAL A 206 -3.53 -6.83 13.99
N LYS A 207 -2.68 -7.00 15.00
CA LYS A 207 -2.75 -6.23 16.26
C LYS A 207 -2.67 -4.70 16.07
N PRO A 208 -1.75 -4.14 15.26
CA PRO A 208 -1.71 -2.70 15.02
C PRO A 208 -3.00 -2.17 14.39
N PHE A 209 -3.64 -2.96 13.51
CA PHE A 209 -4.89 -2.56 12.86
C PHE A 209 -6.06 -2.52 13.85
N VAL A 210 -6.20 -3.58 14.66
CA VAL A 210 -7.23 -3.63 15.71
C VAL A 210 -7.02 -2.50 16.73
N TYR A 211 -5.77 -2.18 17.06
CA TYR A 211 -5.45 -1.02 17.90
C TYR A 211 -5.83 0.32 17.23
N ALA A 212 -5.54 0.49 15.94
CA ALA A 212 -5.93 1.70 15.20
C ALA A 212 -7.46 1.88 15.16
N ILE A 213 -8.22 0.79 14.97
CA ILE A 213 -9.69 0.80 15.04
C ILE A 213 -10.13 1.34 16.40
N ALA A 214 -9.67 0.74 17.50
CA ALA A 214 -10.03 1.19 18.84
C ALA A 214 -9.66 2.67 19.08
N VAL A 215 -8.46 3.09 18.67
CA VAL A 215 -8.00 4.50 18.82
C VAL A 215 -8.90 5.46 18.05
N SER A 216 -9.39 5.05 16.87
CA SER A 216 -10.31 5.86 16.08
C SER A 216 -11.67 6.06 16.77
N GLU A 217 -12.09 5.12 17.62
CA GLU A 217 -13.37 5.19 18.34
C GLU A 217 -13.26 5.95 19.68
N TYR A 218 -12.24 5.65 20.49
CA TYR A 218 -12.16 6.10 21.88
C TYR A 218 -11.00 7.07 22.14
N SER A 219 -10.21 7.44 21.13
CA SER A 219 -8.93 8.16 21.26
C SER A 219 -7.85 7.36 22.00
N SER A 220 -6.59 7.75 21.79
CA SER A 220 -5.44 7.14 22.45
C SER A 220 -5.49 7.29 23.98
N GLY A 221 -5.99 8.43 24.48
CA GLY A 221 -6.02 8.73 25.91
C GLY A 221 -6.91 7.79 26.73
N ILE A 222 -8.06 7.39 26.20
CA ILE A 222 -8.96 6.45 26.89
C ILE A 222 -8.37 5.04 26.88
N ILE A 223 -7.84 4.58 25.74
CA ILE A 223 -7.29 3.21 25.63
C ILE A 223 -6.13 3.01 26.60
N HIS A 224 -5.25 4.00 26.72
CA HIS A 224 -4.10 3.92 27.62
C HIS A 224 -4.43 4.12 29.10
N GLN A 225 -5.71 4.25 29.46
CA GLN A 225 -6.15 4.02 30.84
C GLN A 225 -6.12 2.51 31.18
N TYR A 226 -6.24 1.63 30.18
CA TYR A 226 -6.30 0.18 30.35
C TYR A 226 -4.97 -0.54 30.04
N MET A 227 -4.05 0.11 29.33
CA MET A 227 -2.75 -0.46 28.96
C MET A 227 -1.65 0.59 28.89
N GLY A 228 -0.39 0.15 28.93
CA GLY A 228 0.77 0.99 28.71
C GLY A 228 1.10 1.21 27.23
N GLN A 229 2.22 1.90 26.99
CA GLN A 229 2.76 2.17 25.66
C GLN A 229 4.16 1.56 25.46
N GLU A 230 4.80 1.13 26.54
CA GLU A 230 6.21 0.76 26.56
C GLU A 230 6.42 -0.73 26.23
N PRO A 231 7.59 -1.11 25.69
CA PRO A 231 7.93 -2.51 25.51
C PRO A 231 8.03 -3.22 26.88
N SER A 232 7.67 -4.50 26.92
CA SER A 232 7.80 -5.31 28.14
C SER A 232 9.24 -5.68 28.49
N GLY A 233 10.17 -5.61 27.53
CA GLY A 233 11.52 -6.17 27.67
C GLY A 233 11.56 -7.70 27.72
N LEU A 234 10.41 -8.38 27.64
CA LEU A 234 10.25 -9.82 27.77
C LEU A 234 9.84 -10.47 26.44
N TYR A 235 9.88 -11.81 26.39
CA TYR A 235 9.40 -12.56 25.22
C TYR A 235 7.90 -12.32 24.98
N PHE A 236 7.49 -12.36 23.71
CA PHE A 236 6.12 -11.99 23.29
C PHE A 236 5.01 -12.90 23.84
N ASN A 237 5.35 -14.11 24.27
CA ASN A 237 4.44 -15.09 24.88
C ASN A 237 4.35 -14.96 26.40
N SER A 238 5.12 -14.06 27.00
CA SER A 238 5.03 -13.73 28.41
C SER A 238 3.70 -13.04 28.71
N LEU A 239 2.86 -13.65 29.55
CA LEU A 239 1.64 -13.05 30.08
C LEU A 239 1.99 -12.18 31.29
N THR A 240 2.77 -11.12 31.04
CA THR A 240 3.20 -10.18 32.09
C THR A 240 2.47 -8.86 31.98
N LEU A 241 2.14 -8.33 33.14
CA LEU A 241 1.61 -6.98 33.33
C LEU A 241 2.77 -6.06 33.77
N ASN A 242 2.59 -4.77 33.55
CA ASN A 242 3.48 -3.74 34.08
C ASN A 242 3.20 -3.55 35.60
N PRO A 243 4.00 -2.72 36.31
CA PRO A 243 3.81 -2.47 37.74
C PRO A 243 2.45 -1.86 38.13
N ASP A 244 1.68 -1.35 37.16
CA ASP A 244 0.34 -0.80 37.35
C ASP A 244 -0.77 -1.83 37.09
N ASP A 245 -0.43 -3.13 37.02
CA ASP A 245 -1.33 -4.24 36.69
C ASP A 245 -2.02 -4.12 35.32
N LYS A 246 -1.35 -3.47 34.36
CA LYS A 246 -1.83 -3.29 32.98
C LYS A 246 -0.96 -4.03 31.96
N PRO A 247 -1.51 -4.46 30.83
CA PRO A 247 -0.68 -4.91 29.71
C PRO A 247 0.31 -3.82 29.28
N HIS A 248 1.53 -4.23 28.90
CA HIS A 248 2.57 -3.27 28.56
C HIS A 248 2.25 -2.40 27.33
N ASN A 249 1.65 -2.98 26.28
CA ASN A 249 1.31 -2.28 25.04
C ASN A 249 0.29 -3.09 24.20
N PRO A 250 -0.39 -2.49 23.21
CA PRO A 250 -1.37 -3.20 22.37
C PRO A 250 -0.77 -4.28 21.46
N LEU A 251 0.55 -4.34 21.29
CA LEU A 251 1.21 -5.24 20.34
C LEU A 251 1.60 -6.60 20.95
N ILE A 252 1.45 -6.76 22.27
CA ILE A 252 1.53 -8.06 22.95
C ILE A 252 0.13 -8.71 23.04
N ASN A 253 0.09 -10.01 23.36
CA ASN A 253 -1.17 -10.75 23.39
C ASN A 253 -2.16 -10.19 24.44
N SER A 254 -1.69 -9.91 25.66
CA SER A 254 -2.55 -9.37 26.73
C SER A 254 -3.14 -7.99 26.37
N GLY A 255 -2.33 -7.10 25.79
CA GLY A 255 -2.80 -5.79 25.33
C GLY A 255 -3.81 -5.91 24.20
N SER A 256 -3.56 -6.78 23.22
CA SER A 256 -4.49 -7.02 22.12
C SER A 256 -5.83 -7.60 22.58
N ILE A 257 -5.86 -8.45 23.63
CA ILE A 257 -7.11 -8.95 24.21
C ILE A 257 -7.91 -7.79 24.82
N VAL A 258 -7.24 -6.88 25.54
CA VAL A 258 -7.88 -5.67 26.07
C VAL A 258 -8.41 -4.79 24.93
N VAL A 259 -7.62 -4.54 23.87
CA VAL A 259 -8.11 -3.79 22.70
C VAL A 259 -9.36 -4.45 22.11
N CYS A 260 -9.37 -5.77 21.90
CA CYS A 260 -10.53 -6.47 21.38
C CYS A 260 -11.77 -6.25 22.27
N SER A 261 -11.61 -6.26 23.60
CA SER A 261 -12.73 -6.03 24.53
C SER A 261 -13.35 -4.63 24.41
N LEU A 262 -12.60 -3.63 23.93
CA LEU A 262 -13.05 -2.25 23.79
C LEU A 262 -13.80 -1.97 22.49
N ILE A 263 -13.63 -2.79 21.45
CA ILE A 263 -14.28 -2.57 20.15
C ILE A 263 -15.75 -2.99 20.24
N LYS A 264 -16.66 -2.02 20.08
CA LYS A 264 -18.12 -2.24 20.02
C LYS A 264 -18.63 -3.21 21.11
N PRO A 265 -18.40 -2.93 22.40
CA PRO A 265 -18.64 -3.91 23.48
C PRO A 265 -20.11 -4.30 23.64
N GLU A 266 -21.04 -3.42 23.24
CA GLU A 266 -22.49 -3.63 23.33
C GLU A 266 -23.06 -4.48 22.18
N GLN A 267 -22.25 -4.80 21.17
CA GLN A 267 -22.68 -5.54 19.98
C GLN A 267 -22.42 -7.04 20.09
N LEU A 268 -23.14 -7.83 19.28
CA LEU A 268 -22.90 -9.26 19.15
C LEU A 268 -21.52 -9.54 18.55
N LEU A 269 -20.92 -10.68 18.89
CA LEU A 269 -19.60 -11.05 18.35
C LEU A 269 -19.54 -11.08 16.83
N SER A 270 -20.63 -11.47 16.15
CA SER A 270 -20.73 -11.47 14.68
C SER A 270 -20.68 -10.05 14.10
N GLU A 271 -21.41 -9.11 14.71
CA GLU A 271 -21.44 -7.70 14.27
C GLU A 271 -20.08 -7.03 14.49
N ARG A 272 -19.42 -7.36 15.62
CA ARG A 272 -18.06 -6.89 15.92
C ARG A 272 -17.04 -7.41 14.92
N PHE A 273 -17.19 -8.68 14.52
CA PHE A 273 -16.33 -9.30 13.52
C PHE A 273 -16.52 -8.65 12.14
N GLU A 274 -17.76 -8.46 11.71
CA GLU A 274 -18.11 -7.76 10.46
C GLU A 274 -17.55 -6.34 10.45
N TYR A 275 -17.74 -5.58 11.54
CA TYR A 275 -17.20 -4.23 11.69
C TYR A 275 -15.68 -4.18 11.51
N VAL A 276 -14.94 -5.12 12.14
CA VAL A 276 -13.48 -5.19 11.96
C VAL A 276 -13.12 -5.59 10.53
N GLN A 277 -13.85 -6.52 9.93
CA GLN A 277 -13.59 -6.97 8.56
C GLN A 277 -13.82 -5.85 7.53
N GLU A 278 -14.88 -5.07 7.67
CA GLU A 278 -15.16 -3.89 6.85
C GLU A 278 -14.03 -2.85 6.98
N TYR A 279 -13.61 -2.53 8.20
CA TYR A 279 -12.51 -1.58 8.41
C TYR A 279 -11.21 -2.06 7.76
N LEU A 280 -10.91 -3.36 7.82
CA LEU A 280 -9.75 -3.95 7.12
C LEU A 280 -9.90 -3.87 5.59
N ARG A 281 -11.10 -4.08 5.04
CA ARG A 281 -11.38 -3.93 3.60
C ARG A 281 -11.18 -2.49 3.14
N ASP A 282 -11.67 -1.52 3.91
CA ASP A 282 -11.50 -0.09 3.63
C ASP A 282 -10.02 0.29 3.58
N MET A 283 -9.20 -0.18 4.54
CA MET A 283 -7.75 0.06 4.56
C MET A 283 -7.02 -0.58 3.37
N CYS A 284 -7.62 -1.59 2.75
CA CYS A 284 -7.10 -2.30 1.59
C CYS A 284 -7.72 -1.82 0.26
N ALA A 285 -8.57 -0.78 0.28
CA ALA A 285 -9.32 -0.30 -0.89
C ALA A 285 -10.07 -1.43 -1.63
N ASP A 286 -10.81 -2.24 -0.86
CA ASP A 286 -11.61 -3.39 -1.32
C ASP A 286 -10.82 -4.54 -1.97
N GLU A 287 -9.50 -4.56 -1.82
CA GLU A 287 -8.68 -5.74 -2.15
C GLU A 287 -8.98 -6.92 -1.19
N HIS A 288 -8.47 -8.11 -1.52
CA HIS A 288 -8.85 -9.37 -0.86
C HIS A 288 -8.64 -9.37 0.67
N VAL A 289 -9.74 -9.46 1.42
CA VAL A 289 -9.77 -9.73 2.88
C VAL A 289 -10.76 -10.85 3.17
N SER A 290 -10.26 -12.00 3.59
CA SER A 290 -11.04 -13.21 3.89
C SER A 290 -10.81 -13.71 5.33
N PHE A 291 -11.50 -14.78 5.68
CA PHE A 291 -11.40 -15.48 6.96
C PHE A 291 -11.21 -16.98 6.70
N ASP A 292 -10.36 -17.61 7.50
CA ASP A 292 -10.06 -19.05 7.51
C ASP A 292 -10.31 -19.60 8.93
#